data_AF-A0A1V5ILW7-F1
#
_entry.id   AF-A0A1V5ILW7-F1
#
_cell.length_a   1.000
_cell.length_b   1.000
_cell.length_c   1.000
_cell.angle_alpha   90.00
_cell.angle_beta   90.00
_cell.angle_gamma   90.00
#
_symmetry.space_group_name_H-M   'P 1'
#
loop_
_entity.id
_entity.type
_entity.pdbx_description
1 polymer ?
#
loop_
_entity_poly.entity_id
_entity_poly.type
_entity_poly.pdbx_seq_one_letter_code
_entity_poly.pdbx_strand_id
1 'polypeptide(L)'
;MTYEDLLIVPYKENGRDENGMDCYGLVLECCERAGTPIPDIVYGNDSATLPEYIRALNVQEIGFPVKGAILQCTLDGDLHIGYLIDKKTCLHMTYGGVRVTPIAALKNKRYFEVI
;
A
#
# COMPACT_ATOMS: atom_id res chain seq x y z
N MET A 1 -1.32 10.98 13.63
CA MET A 1 -0.41 10.65 12.52
C MET A 1 -0.93 11.30 11.27
N THR A 2 -0.10 12.07 10.60
CA THR A 2 -0.43 12.85 9.40
C THR A 2 0.40 12.31 8.23
N TYR A 3 -0.23 12.18 7.07
CA TYR A 3 0.39 11.70 5.82
C TYR A 3 0.37 12.79 4.74
N GLU A 4 0.15 14.05 5.14
CA GLU A 4 -0.07 15.19 4.25
C GLU A 4 1.18 15.54 3.45
N ASP A 5 2.36 15.34 4.03
CA ASP A 5 3.66 15.49 3.37
C ASP A 5 3.86 14.49 2.22
N LEU A 6 3.21 13.33 2.27
CA LEU A 6 3.31 12.36 1.18
C LEU A 6 2.58 12.85 -0.09
N LEU A 7 1.67 13.83 0.02
CA LEU A 7 0.93 14.37 -1.13
C LEU A 7 1.82 15.08 -2.16
N ILE A 8 3.00 15.54 -1.77
CA ILE A 8 3.96 16.18 -2.67
C ILE A 8 4.98 15.21 -3.27
N VAL A 9 5.00 13.95 -2.82
CA VAL A 9 5.96 12.94 -3.28
C VAL A 9 5.58 12.49 -4.69
N PRO A 10 6.49 12.58 -5.68
CA PRO A 10 6.21 12.16 -7.04
C PRO A 10 6.21 10.63 -7.16
N TYR A 11 5.65 10.14 -8.26
CA TYR A 11 5.81 8.73 -8.61
C TYR A 11 7.24 8.43 -9.06
N LYS A 12 7.77 7.29 -8.60
CA LYS A 12 9.02 6.70 -9.09
C LYS A 12 8.93 5.19 -8.96
N GLU A 13 9.11 4.47 -10.08
CA GLU A 13 9.17 3.02 -10.08
C GLU A 13 10.27 2.51 -9.13
N ASN A 14 9.95 1.54 -8.27
CA ASN A 14 10.83 1.05 -7.20
C ASN A 14 11.31 2.14 -6.22
N GLY A 15 10.62 3.29 -6.17
CA GLY A 15 10.91 4.38 -5.27
C GLY A 15 10.54 4.04 -3.82
N ARG A 16 11.34 4.51 -2.86
CA ARG A 16 11.23 4.22 -1.41
C ARG A 16 11.46 5.44 -0.53
N ASP A 17 11.52 6.65 -1.10
CA ASP A 17 11.88 7.87 -0.38
C ASP A 17 11.13 9.10 -0.88
N GLU A 18 11.38 10.25 -0.25
CA GLU A 18 10.76 11.54 -0.56
C GLU A 18 11.02 12.06 -1.98
N ASN A 19 12.05 11.56 -2.68
CA ASN A 19 12.32 11.90 -4.08
C ASN A 19 11.44 11.10 -5.05
N GLY A 20 10.72 10.10 -4.55
CA GLY A 20 9.66 9.42 -5.26
C GLY A 20 9.40 8.02 -4.74
N MET A 21 8.14 7.60 -4.83
CA MET A 21 7.69 6.28 -4.41
C MET A 21 6.82 5.62 -5.48
N ASP A 22 6.75 4.29 -5.46
CA ASP A 22 5.67 3.56 -6.13
C ASP A 22 4.53 3.26 -5.13
N CYS A 23 3.54 2.46 -5.54
CA CYS A 23 2.42 2.11 -4.68
C CYS A 23 2.83 1.29 -3.46
N TYR A 24 3.89 0.48 -3.56
CA TYR A 24 4.39 -0.32 -2.47
C TYR A 24 5.29 0.47 -1.53
N GLY A 25 6.20 1.30 -2.07
CA GLY A 25 7.02 2.24 -1.31
C GLY A 25 6.19 3.18 -0.44
N LEU A 26 5.05 3.67 -0.97
CA LEU A 26 4.11 4.47 -0.18
C LEU A 26 3.50 3.67 0.99
N VAL A 27 3.11 2.41 0.75
CA VAL A 27 2.52 1.56 1.81
C VAL A 27 3.56 1.22 2.87
N LEU A 28 4.80 0.93 2.48
CA LEU A 28 5.93 0.71 3.39
C LEU A 28 6.11 1.91 4.32
N GLU A 29 6.18 3.12 3.77
CA GLU A 29 6.30 4.37 4.53
C GLU A 29 5.10 4.56 5.48
N CYS A 30 3.88 4.30 5.02
CA CYS A 30 2.69 4.44 5.86
C CYS A 30 2.67 3.45 7.03
N CYS A 31 3.05 2.19 6.76
CA CYS A 31 3.17 1.11 7.73
C CYS A 31 4.27 1.39 8.76
N GLU A 32 5.43 1.86 8.32
CA GLU A 32 6.54 2.29 9.17
C GLU A 32 6.08 3.40 10.13
N ARG A 33 5.48 4.45 9.59
CA ARG A 33 4.95 5.56 10.40
C ARG A 33 3.94 5.05 11.43
N ALA A 34 3.05 4.13 11.04
CA ALA A 34 2.01 3.58 11.91
C ALA A 34 2.52 2.63 13.00
N GLY A 35 3.82 2.31 13.03
CA GLY A 35 4.39 1.35 13.97
C GLY A 35 4.05 -0.10 13.63
N THR A 36 3.65 -0.37 12.38
CA THR A 36 3.34 -1.71 11.86
C THR A 36 4.15 -1.97 10.60
N PRO A 37 5.49 -1.98 10.69
CA PRO A 37 6.34 -2.12 9.52
C PRO A 37 6.13 -3.47 8.83
N ILE A 38 6.16 -3.46 7.50
CA ILE A 38 6.18 -4.66 6.68
C ILE A 38 7.53 -4.72 5.93
N PRO A 39 8.06 -5.91 5.58
CA PRO A 39 9.32 -5.99 4.85
C PRO A 39 9.23 -5.32 3.49
N ASP A 40 10.31 -4.66 3.04
CA ASP A 40 10.47 -4.22 1.65
C ASP A 40 11.00 -5.38 0.80
N ILE A 41 10.10 -6.01 0.04
CA ILE A 41 10.46 -7.13 -0.82
C ILE A 41 10.66 -6.60 -2.24
N VAL A 42 11.92 -6.51 -2.66
CA VAL A 42 12.27 -6.22 -4.06
C VAL A 42 12.03 -7.49 -4.88
N TYR A 43 11.24 -7.41 -5.95
CA TYR A 43 11.02 -8.52 -6.88
C TYR A 43 12.37 -9.01 -7.44
N GLY A 44 12.82 -10.18 -6.99
CA GLY A 44 14.07 -10.80 -7.40
C GLY A 44 13.94 -12.32 -7.42
N ASN A 45 13.75 -12.85 -8.63
CA ASN A 45 13.88 -14.22 -9.19
C ASN A 45 13.97 -15.52 -8.36
N ASP A 46 14.00 -15.54 -7.03
CA ASP A 46 14.08 -16.77 -6.26
C ASP A 46 12.73 -17.09 -5.62
N SER A 47 12.08 -18.09 -6.22
CA SER A 47 10.80 -18.65 -5.86
C SER A 47 10.78 -19.24 -4.45
N ALA A 48 10.65 -18.40 -3.42
CA ALA A 48 9.87 -18.77 -2.26
C ALA A 48 8.40 -18.68 -2.68
N THR A 49 7.62 -19.70 -2.36
CA THR A 49 6.26 -19.85 -2.91
C THR A 49 5.37 -18.66 -2.51
N LEU A 50 4.37 -18.28 -3.34
CA LEU A 50 3.42 -17.20 -3.03
C LEU A 50 2.85 -17.24 -1.58
N PRO A 51 2.60 -18.42 -0.97
CA PRO A 51 2.24 -18.53 0.46
C PRO A 51 3.34 -18.11 1.46
N GLU A 52 4.61 -18.39 1.20
CA GLU A 52 5.74 -17.94 2.03
C GLU A 52 5.95 -16.43 1.90
N TYR A 53 5.73 -15.89 0.69
CA TYR A 53 5.74 -14.46 0.40
C TYR A 53 4.63 -13.70 1.18
N ILE A 54 3.40 -14.21 1.17
CA ILE A 54 2.30 -13.64 1.95
C ILE A 54 2.56 -13.73 3.46
N ARG A 55 3.17 -14.83 3.94
CA ARG A 55 3.58 -14.97 5.35
C ARG A 55 4.69 -13.98 5.73
N ALA A 56 5.66 -13.75 4.84
CA ALA A 56 6.76 -12.83 5.07
C ALA A 56 6.26 -11.39 5.24
N LEU A 57 5.21 -11.00 4.51
CA LEU A 57 4.60 -9.68 4.63
C LEU A 57 3.92 -9.43 5.99
N ASN A 58 3.75 -10.46 6.81
CA ASN A 58 3.16 -10.36 8.15
C ASN A 58 1.79 -9.68 8.11
N VAL A 59 0.96 -10.09 7.16
CA VAL A 59 -0.38 -9.54 6.93
C VAL A 59 -1.43 -10.63 6.89
N GLN A 60 -2.64 -10.28 7.34
CA GLN A 60 -3.81 -11.14 7.32
C GLN A 60 -4.95 -10.45 6.57
N GLU A 61 -5.63 -11.18 5.68
CA GLU A 61 -6.82 -10.66 4.99
C GLU A 61 -7.98 -10.48 5.98
N ILE A 62 -8.66 -9.33 5.89
CA ILE A 62 -9.83 -8.97 6.69
C ILE A 62 -11.02 -8.65 5.78
N GLY A 63 -12.23 -8.91 6.28
CA GLY A 63 -13.47 -8.75 5.50
C GLY A 63 -13.98 -7.31 5.35
N PHE A 64 -13.37 -6.33 6.02
CA PHE A 64 -13.88 -4.96 6.10
C PHE A 64 -12.75 -3.92 6.24
N PRO A 65 -12.96 -2.68 5.76
CA PRO A 65 -11.95 -1.63 5.85
C PRO A 65 -11.77 -1.15 7.29
N VAL A 66 -10.52 -1.14 7.75
CA VAL A 66 -10.10 -0.62 9.05
C VAL A 66 -9.00 0.40 8.82
N LYS A 67 -8.96 1.44 9.65
CA LYS A 67 -7.85 2.41 9.63
C LYS A 67 -6.53 1.66 9.90
N GLY A 68 -5.54 1.93 9.06
CA GLY A 68 -4.22 1.32 9.12
C GLY A 68 -4.07 0.04 8.32
N ALA A 69 -5.16 -0.48 7.74
CA ALA A 69 -5.10 -1.65 6.87
C ALA A 69 -4.55 -1.29 5.48
N ILE A 70 -3.94 -2.27 4.83
CA ILE A 70 -3.53 -2.23 3.44
C ILE A 70 -4.76 -2.57 2.59
N LEU A 71 -4.98 -1.77 1.54
CA LEU A 71 -5.97 -2.03 0.51
C LEU A 71 -5.25 -2.58 -0.73
N GLN A 72 -5.67 -3.75 -1.21
CA GLN A 72 -5.42 -4.19 -2.57
C GLN A 72 -6.63 -3.85 -3.44
N CYS A 73 -6.39 -3.39 -4.67
CA CYS A 73 -7.42 -3.08 -5.65
C CYS A 73 -6.88 -3.23 -7.07
N THR A 74 -7.70 -2.86 -8.06
CA THR A 74 -7.28 -2.73 -9.46
C THR A 74 -7.33 -1.26 -9.86
N LEU A 75 -6.24 -0.75 -10.45
CA LEU A 75 -6.15 0.58 -11.06
C LEU A 75 -5.69 0.41 -12.50
N ASP A 76 -6.42 0.98 -13.46
CA ASP A 76 -6.15 0.86 -14.91
C ASP A 76 -5.99 -0.56 -15.47
N GLY A 77 -6.48 -1.57 -14.74
CA GLY A 77 -6.40 -2.99 -15.13
C GLY A 77 -5.34 -3.78 -14.36
N ASP A 78 -4.44 -3.10 -13.67
CA ASP A 78 -3.31 -3.71 -12.98
C ASP A 78 -3.53 -3.82 -11.47
N LEU A 79 -2.78 -4.73 -10.84
CA LEU A 79 -2.73 -4.88 -9.39
C LEU A 79 -2.21 -3.58 -8.76
N HIS A 80 -2.96 -3.05 -7.79
CA HIS A 80 -2.62 -1.79 -7.14
C HIS A 80 -2.83 -1.89 -5.64
N ILE A 81 -2.01 -1.20 -4.85
CA ILE A 81 -2.15 -1.17 -3.40
C ILE A 81 -2.16 0.25 -2.85
N GLY A 82 -2.70 0.41 -1.64
CA GLY A 82 -2.72 1.65 -0.89
C GLY A 82 -2.96 1.41 0.59
N TYR A 83 -3.01 2.50 1.36
CA TYR A 83 -3.11 2.49 2.81
C TYR A 83 -4.38 3.18 3.29
N LEU A 84 -5.15 2.53 4.16
CA LEU A 84 -6.40 3.09 4.67
C LEU A 84 -6.13 4.08 5.81
N ILE A 85 -6.31 5.37 5.54
CA ILE A 85 -6.18 6.42 6.58
C ILE A 85 -7.43 6.52 7.46
N ASP A 86 -8.57 6.01 6.97
CA ASP A 86 -9.82 5.78 7.70
C ASP A 86 -10.66 4.65 7.05
N LYS A 87 -11.92 4.45 7.48
CA LYS A 87 -12.80 3.38 6.97
C LYS A 87 -13.34 3.59 5.54
N LYS A 88 -13.11 4.75 4.95
CA LYS A 88 -13.71 5.22 3.69
C LYS A 88 -12.68 5.77 2.71
N THR A 89 -11.47 6.10 3.15
CA THR A 89 -10.46 6.75 2.31
C THR A 89 -9.15 5.95 2.28
N CYS A 90 -8.56 5.90 1.09
CA CYS A 90 -7.30 5.22 0.81
C CYS A 90 -6.29 6.24 0.29
N LEU A 91 -5.10 6.25 0.86
CA LEU A 91 -3.92 6.93 0.34
C LEU A 91 -3.19 5.96 -0.59
N HIS A 92 -2.93 6.34 -1.84
CA HIS A 92 -2.25 5.47 -2.79
C HIS A 92 -1.42 6.29 -3.79
N MET A 93 -0.35 5.69 -4.32
CA MET A 93 0.48 6.31 -5.35
C MET A 93 -0.16 6.10 -6.73
N THR A 94 -0.10 7.10 -7.61
CA THR A 94 -0.47 7.00 -9.03
C THR A 94 0.66 7.56 -9.88
N TYR A 95 0.65 7.41 -11.20
CA TYR A 95 1.63 8.09 -12.06
C TYR A 95 1.66 9.62 -11.90
N GLY A 96 0.58 10.22 -11.38
CA GLY A 96 0.50 11.65 -11.04
C GLY A 96 0.96 12.00 -9.62
N GLY A 97 1.56 11.08 -8.87
CA GLY A 97 1.89 11.23 -7.46
C GLY A 97 0.82 10.65 -6.51
N VAL A 98 0.96 10.91 -5.22
CA VAL A 98 0.05 10.39 -4.19
C VAL A 98 -1.35 11.00 -4.31
N ARG A 99 -2.38 10.18 -4.12
CA ARG A 99 -3.80 10.57 -4.13
C ARG A 99 -4.53 10.01 -2.92
N VAL A 100 -5.50 10.78 -2.43
CA VAL A 100 -6.50 10.31 -1.47
C VAL A 100 -7.77 10.03 -2.24
N THR A 101 -8.18 8.76 -2.25
CA THR A 101 -9.32 8.31 -3.03
C THR A 101 -10.35 7.63 -2.12
N PRO A 102 -11.64 7.95 -2.25
CA PRO A 102 -12.69 7.19 -1.58
C PRO A 102 -12.64 5.72 -2.01
N ILE A 103 -12.65 4.80 -1.04
CA ILE A 103 -12.63 3.34 -1.28
C ILE A 103 -13.77 2.92 -2.23
N ALA A 104 -14.91 3.62 -2.18
CA ALA A 104 -16.04 3.39 -3.08
C ALA A 104 -15.69 3.49 -4.58
N ALA A 105 -14.72 4.34 -4.96
CA ALA A 105 -14.31 4.56 -6.34
C ALA A 105 -13.35 3.47 -6.89
N LEU A 106 -12.73 2.67 -6.01
CA LEU A 106 -11.75 1.64 -6.38
C LEU A 106 -12.43 0.31 -6.73
N LYS A 107 -11.82 -0.56 -7.55
CA LYS A 107 -12.40 -1.85 -7.97
C LYS A 107 -11.66 -3.04 -7.35
N ASN A 108 -12.30 -4.21 -7.27
CA ASN A 108 -11.71 -5.50 -6.82
C ASN A 108 -10.97 -5.41 -5.48
N LYS A 109 -11.65 -4.84 -4.48
CA LYS A 109 -11.04 -4.48 -3.19
C LYS A 109 -10.86 -5.70 -2.29
N ARG A 110 -9.67 -5.83 -1.71
CA ARG A 110 -9.35 -6.74 -0.59
C ARG A 110 -8.59 -5.96 0.46
N TYR A 111 -8.76 -6.30 1.73
CA TYR A 111 -8.20 -5.56 2.85
C TYR A 111 -7.30 -6.46 3.66
N PHE A 112 -6.20 -5.94 4.18
CA PHE A 112 -5.24 -6.70 4.96
C PHE A 112 -4.79 -5.89 6.17
N GLU A 113 -4.77 -6.52 7.34
CA GLU A 113 -4.13 -5.96 8.54
C GLU A 113 -2.71 -6.49 8.68
N VAL A 114 -1.81 -5.69 9.24
CA VAL A 114 -0.46 -6.12 9.63
C VAL A 114 -0.56 -6.74 11.03
N ILE A 115 0.01 -7.93 11.23
CA ILE A 115 -0.09 -8.72 12.49
C ILE A 115 1.18 -8.73 13.33
#